data_AF-A0A4R7TZD5-F1
#
_entry.id   AF-A0A4R7TZD5-F1
#
_cell.length_a   1.000
_cell.length_b   1.000
_cell.length_c   1.000
_cell.angle_alpha   90.00
_cell.angle_beta   90.00
_cell.angle_gamma   90.00
#
_symmetry.space_group_name_H-M   'P 1'
#
loop_
_entity.id
_entity.type
_entity.pdbx_description
1 polymer ?
#
loop_
_entity_poly.entity_id
_entity_poly.type
_entity_poly.pdbx_seq_one_letter_code
_entity_poly.pdbx_strand_id
1 'polypeptide(L)'
;MNKNEVYIDFEAITNPFARLLDLPSGTPYAYTLGLINENNTFETTTFIMDFNQHNKLSSIWTILRRFIVHDIHKINKTLDIKDIVFVGHNPVLETNCIKKLFPNNTVRELISKQTISLSKLTAKKFNTIYWKNTRKVLLPQIKDSSVMKQTIENNGALASFAGYWLYTKSIKNLRSNDKKLKYFYDLDKKSLTRDLRNYSADDVHKMIFVEQNPEEAKILMRELSLKKDLMKILKNLNFDDNLTIKEIKEKIWTL
;
A
#
# COMPACT_ATOMS: atom_id res chain seq x y z
N MET A 1 -13.59 6.64 -17.77
CA MET A 1 -13.87 5.94 -16.50
C MET A 1 -15.25 5.32 -16.56
N ASN A 2 -15.36 4.05 -16.19
CA ASN A 2 -16.65 3.37 -16.13
C ASN A 2 -17.32 3.68 -14.78
N LYS A 3 -18.65 3.89 -14.77
CA LYS A 3 -19.39 4.26 -13.54
C LYS A 3 -19.41 3.14 -12.51
N ASN A 4 -19.15 1.90 -12.92
CA ASN A 4 -19.19 0.72 -12.05
C ASN A 4 -17.79 0.26 -11.57
N GLU A 5 -16.76 1.07 -11.79
CA GLU A 5 -15.40 0.76 -11.33
C GLU A 5 -15.15 1.32 -9.93
N VAL A 6 -14.66 0.46 -9.04
CA VAL A 6 -14.22 0.84 -7.69
C VAL A 6 -12.73 0.57 -7.58
N TYR A 7 -11.94 1.64 -7.46
CA TYR A 7 -10.50 1.57 -7.24
C TYR A 7 -10.27 1.24 -5.78
N ILE A 8 -9.50 0.20 -5.47
CA ILE A 8 -9.30 -0.24 -4.09
C ILE A 8 -7.85 -0.64 -3.85
N ASP A 9 -7.35 -0.29 -2.66
CA ASP A 9 -6.04 -0.67 -2.16
C ASP A 9 -6.19 -1.16 -0.72
N PHE A 10 -5.63 -2.33 -0.39
CA PHE A 10 -5.67 -2.91 0.94
C PHE A 10 -4.34 -2.80 1.66
N GLU A 11 -4.43 -2.56 2.97
CA GLU A 11 -3.29 -2.71 3.87
C GLU A 11 -3.47 -3.96 4.72
N ALA A 12 -2.40 -4.73 4.83
CA ALA A 12 -2.41 -6.01 5.52
C ALA A 12 -1.26 -6.16 6.50
N ILE A 13 -1.52 -6.91 7.57
CA ILE A 13 -0.48 -7.36 8.49
C ILE A 13 0.24 -8.53 7.84
N THR A 14 1.52 -8.34 7.52
CA THR A 14 2.38 -9.32 6.87
C THR A 14 3.51 -9.78 7.80
N ASN A 15 4.24 -10.82 7.38
CA ASN A 15 5.43 -11.24 8.10
C ASN A 15 6.52 -10.15 8.08
N PRO A 16 7.28 -9.98 9.19
CA PRO A 16 7.33 -10.86 10.36
C PRO A 16 6.23 -10.60 11.41
N PHE A 17 5.48 -9.51 11.31
CA PHE A 17 4.56 -9.08 12.36
C PHE A 17 3.33 -9.99 12.51
N ALA A 18 2.79 -10.52 11.41
CA ALA A 18 1.66 -11.45 11.46
C ALA A 18 1.97 -12.67 12.35
N ARG A 19 3.21 -13.18 12.26
CA ARG A 19 3.70 -14.31 13.07
C ARG A 19 3.77 -14.02 14.57
N LEU A 20 4.01 -12.76 14.95
CA LEU A 20 3.97 -12.34 16.37
C LEU A 20 2.55 -12.38 16.91
N LEU A 21 1.56 -12.04 16.07
CA LEU A 21 0.15 -11.95 16.42
C LEU A 21 -0.62 -13.26 16.28
N ASP A 22 0.02 -14.32 15.79
CA ASP A 22 -0.64 -15.59 15.46
C ASP A 22 -1.73 -15.41 14.38
N LEU A 23 -1.50 -14.49 13.44
CA LEU A 23 -2.36 -14.22 12.29
C LEU A 23 -1.74 -14.77 11.00
N PRO A 24 -2.57 -15.19 10.02
CA PRO A 24 -2.08 -15.42 8.66
C PRO A 24 -1.41 -14.16 8.09
N SER A 25 -0.28 -14.34 7.40
CA SER A 25 0.36 -13.23 6.68
C SER A 25 -0.58 -12.76 5.57
N GLY A 26 -0.73 -11.43 5.44
CA GLY A 26 -1.70 -10.85 4.52
C GLY A 26 -3.10 -10.68 5.12
N THR A 27 -3.25 -10.70 6.45
CA THR A 27 -4.53 -10.39 7.09
C THR A 27 -4.85 -8.90 6.89
N PRO A 28 -5.91 -8.54 6.13
CA PRO A 28 -6.23 -7.14 5.86
C PRO A 28 -6.78 -6.46 7.11
N TYR A 29 -6.48 -5.18 7.26
CA TYR A 29 -6.96 -4.37 8.37
C TYR A 29 -7.35 -2.95 8.00
N ALA A 30 -6.94 -2.47 6.83
CA ALA A 30 -7.41 -1.21 6.27
C ALA A 30 -7.62 -1.36 4.77
N TYR A 31 -8.44 -0.48 4.22
CA TYR A 31 -8.53 -0.26 2.78
C TYR A 31 -8.80 1.20 2.50
N THR A 32 -8.40 1.66 1.34
CA THR A 32 -8.97 2.84 0.71
C THR A 32 -9.71 2.41 -0.52
N LEU A 33 -10.94 2.90 -0.71
CA LEU A 33 -11.64 2.79 -1.97
C LEU A 33 -11.94 4.17 -2.56
N GLY A 34 -12.02 4.24 -3.89
CA GLY A 34 -12.39 5.43 -4.62
C GLY A 34 -13.26 5.10 -5.83
N LEU A 35 -14.27 5.93 -6.07
CA LEU A 35 -15.23 5.77 -7.16
C LEU A 35 -15.89 7.10 -7.49
N ILE A 36 -16.63 7.11 -8.60
CA ILE A 36 -17.40 8.27 -9.04
C ILE A 36 -18.75 8.32 -8.30
N ASN A 37 -19.04 9.44 -7.65
CA ASN A 37 -20.32 9.69 -6.99
C ASN A 37 -21.43 10.02 -8.01
N GLU A 38 -22.64 10.28 -7.52
CA GLU A 38 -23.81 10.62 -8.35
C GLU A 38 -23.65 11.94 -9.14
N ASN A 39 -22.77 12.84 -8.67
CA ASN A 39 -22.45 14.13 -9.31
C ASN A 39 -21.27 14.05 -10.30
N ASN A 40 -20.85 12.84 -10.68
CA ASN A 40 -19.67 12.59 -11.51
C ASN A 40 -18.34 13.10 -10.93
N THR A 41 -18.23 13.27 -9.61
CA THR A 41 -16.97 13.62 -8.94
C THR A 41 -16.34 12.39 -8.30
N PHE A 42 -15.02 12.26 -8.41
CA PHE A 42 -14.28 11.19 -7.76
C PHE A 42 -14.16 11.46 -6.27
N GLU A 43 -14.58 10.50 -5.46
CA GLU A 43 -14.46 10.55 -4.01
C GLU A 43 -13.71 9.32 -3.52
N THR A 44 -12.98 9.49 -2.41
CA THR A 44 -12.27 8.41 -1.73
C THR A 44 -12.70 8.30 -0.29
N THR A 45 -12.63 7.09 0.25
CA THR A 45 -12.84 6.84 1.68
C THR A 45 -11.87 5.77 2.15
N THR A 46 -11.32 5.96 3.35
CA THR A 46 -10.37 5.04 3.97
C THR A 46 -10.96 4.47 5.25
N PHE A 47 -11.03 3.15 5.32
CA PHE A 47 -11.42 2.40 6.51
C PHE A 47 -10.18 1.85 7.20
N ILE A 48 -10.15 1.93 8.54
CA ILE A 48 -9.14 1.26 9.38
C ILE A 48 -9.86 0.49 10.48
N MET A 49 -9.54 -0.79 10.62
CA MET A 49 -10.14 -1.69 11.60
C MET A 49 -9.94 -1.20 13.04
N ASP A 50 -11.02 -1.22 13.82
CA ASP A 50 -10.93 -1.06 15.28
C ASP A 50 -10.79 -2.43 15.95
N PHE A 51 -9.54 -2.85 16.19
CA PHE A 51 -9.25 -4.14 16.80
C PHE A 51 -9.75 -4.29 18.24
N ASN A 52 -10.11 -3.19 18.94
CA ASN A 52 -10.77 -3.30 20.25
C ASN A 52 -12.14 -3.99 20.15
N GLN A 53 -12.81 -3.84 19.01
CA GLN A 53 -14.11 -4.43 18.72
C GLN A 53 -13.96 -5.72 17.91
N HIS A 54 -12.96 -5.78 17.03
CA HIS A 54 -12.86 -6.82 16.01
C HIS A 54 -11.43 -7.37 15.87
N ASN A 55 -11.02 -8.25 16.79
CA ASN A 55 -9.70 -8.88 16.77
C ASN A 55 -9.69 -10.33 16.27
N LYS A 56 -10.85 -10.99 16.11
CA LYS A 56 -10.92 -12.35 15.54
C LYS A 56 -10.90 -12.29 14.02
N LEU A 57 -10.19 -13.21 13.37
CA LEU A 57 -10.07 -13.28 11.90
C LEU A 57 -11.44 -13.31 11.18
N SER A 58 -12.38 -14.12 11.66
CA SER A 58 -13.75 -14.17 11.11
C SER A 58 -14.49 -12.85 11.24
N SER A 59 -14.32 -12.16 12.37
CA SER A 59 -14.89 -10.83 12.61
C SER A 59 -14.28 -9.79 11.67
N ILE A 60 -12.96 -9.83 11.46
CA ILE A 60 -12.25 -8.93 10.54
C ILE A 60 -12.86 -9.01 9.13
N TRP A 61 -13.00 -10.22 8.58
CA TRP A 61 -13.60 -10.42 7.25
C TRP A 61 -15.05 -9.96 7.18
N THR A 62 -15.85 -10.26 8.21
CA THR A 62 -17.26 -9.85 8.26
C THR A 62 -17.41 -8.33 8.24
N ILE A 63 -16.55 -7.64 9.00
CA ILE A 63 -16.58 -6.20 9.15
C ILE A 63 -16.08 -5.51 7.89
N LEU A 64 -14.99 -6.00 7.29
CA LEU A 64 -14.51 -5.50 5.99
C LEU A 64 -15.61 -5.61 4.92
N ARG A 65 -16.30 -6.75 4.81
CA ARG A 65 -17.40 -6.92 3.86
C ARG A 65 -18.48 -5.86 4.08
N ARG A 66 -18.93 -5.70 5.32
CA ARG A 66 -20.00 -4.76 5.69
C ARG A 66 -19.62 -3.32 5.36
N PHE A 67 -18.40 -2.90 5.73
CA PHE A 67 -17.98 -1.52 5.53
C PHE A 67 -17.66 -1.20 4.07
N ILE A 68 -17.12 -2.13 3.28
CA ILE A 68 -16.91 -1.90 1.84
C ILE A 68 -18.25 -1.61 1.16
N VAL A 69 -19.28 -2.43 1.42
CA VAL A 69 -20.62 -2.20 0.86
C VAL A 69 -21.17 -0.85 1.31
N HIS A 70 -21.10 -0.57 2.61
CA HIS A 70 -21.56 0.70 3.16
C HIS A 70 -20.86 1.90 2.54
N ASP A 71 -19.53 1.86 2.41
CA ASP A 71 -18.71 2.95 1.90
C ASP A 71 -18.93 3.19 0.41
N ILE A 72 -19.11 2.13 -0.39
CA ILE A 72 -19.50 2.25 -1.80
C ILE A 72 -20.86 2.94 -1.89
N HIS A 73 -21.87 2.47 -1.15
CA HIS A 73 -23.22 3.06 -1.18
C HIS A 73 -23.27 4.46 -0.58
N LYS A 74 -22.36 4.80 0.32
CA LYS A 74 -22.23 6.16 0.85
C LYS A 74 -21.78 7.14 -0.24
N ILE A 75 -20.86 6.72 -1.12
CA ILE A 75 -20.36 7.55 -2.22
C ILE A 75 -21.32 7.53 -3.42
N ASN A 76 -21.86 6.36 -3.76
CA ASN A 76 -22.79 6.19 -4.87
C ASN A 76 -23.85 5.13 -4.53
N LYS A 77 -25.08 5.57 -4.23
CA LYS A 77 -26.16 4.68 -3.75
C LYS A 77 -26.74 3.81 -4.86
N THR A 78 -26.48 4.15 -6.12
CA THR A 78 -27.08 3.49 -7.28
C THR A 78 -26.35 2.23 -7.72
N LEU A 79 -25.13 2.00 -7.21
CA LEU A 79 -24.33 0.83 -7.60
C LEU A 79 -24.83 -0.45 -6.91
N ASP A 80 -25.11 -1.49 -7.70
CA ASP A 80 -25.22 -2.85 -7.18
C ASP A 80 -23.81 -3.43 -7.04
N ILE A 81 -23.49 -3.93 -5.84
CA ILE A 81 -22.22 -4.60 -5.55
C ILE A 81 -21.92 -5.70 -6.54
N LYS A 82 -22.93 -6.42 -7.06
CA LYS A 82 -22.72 -7.53 -8.01
C LYS A 82 -22.14 -7.07 -9.35
N ASP A 83 -22.41 -5.83 -9.74
CA ASP A 83 -22.02 -5.28 -11.05
C ASP A 83 -20.68 -4.51 -10.97
N ILE A 84 -20.09 -4.43 -9.78
CA ILE A 84 -18.85 -3.70 -9.55
C ILE A 84 -17.65 -4.49 -10.05
N VAL A 85 -16.79 -3.79 -10.80
CA VAL A 85 -15.43 -4.23 -11.10
C VAL A 85 -14.49 -3.51 -10.16
N PHE A 86 -13.78 -4.28 -9.34
CA PHE A 86 -12.73 -3.72 -8.48
C PHE A 86 -11.45 -3.54 -9.30
N VAL A 87 -10.79 -2.40 -9.16
CA VAL A 87 -9.55 -2.07 -9.87
C VAL A 87 -8.43 -1.86 -8.86
N GLY A 88 -7.30 -2.53 -9.06
CA GLY A 88 -6.09 -2.34 -8.25
C GLY A 88 -4.85 -2.30 -9.15
N HIS A 89 -3.76 -1.67 -8.69
CA HIS A 89 -2.57 -1.47 -9.51
C HIS A 89 -1.80 -2.76 -9.80
N ASN A 90 -1.46 -3.53 -8.76
CA ASN A 90 -0.88 -4.87 -8.85
C ASN A 90 -1.63 -5.78 -7.88
N PRO A 91 -2.86 -6.21 -8.25
CA PRO A 91 -3.92 -6.51 -7.30
C PRO A 91 -3.83 -7.92 -6.71
N VAL A 92 -2.64 -8.40 -6.32
CA VAL A 92 -2.53 -9.75 -5.72
C VAL A 92 -3.24 -9.80 -4.37
N LEU A 93 -2.98 -8.83 -3.49
CA LEU A 93 -3.65 -8.73 -2.20
C LEU A 93 -5.14 -8.41 -2.38
N GLU A 94 -5.45 -7.46 -3.25
CA GLU A 94 -6.81 -7.02 -3.58
C GLU A 94 -7.62 -8.19 -4.12
N THR A 95 -7.07 -8.99 -5.04
CA THR A 95 -7.72 -10.19 -5.59
C THR A 95 -8.02 -11.18 -4.47
N ASN A 96 -7.04 -11.49 -3.61
CA ASN A 96 -7.25 -12.41 -2.50
C ASN A 96 -8.33 -11.93 -1.52
N CYS A 97 -8.31 -10.65 -1.17
CA CYS A 97 -9.28 -10.03 -0.28
C CYS A 97 -10.68 -9.99 -0.90
N ILE A 98 -10.81 -9.45 -2.11
CA ILE A 98 -12.09 -9.30 -2.81
C ILE A 98 -12.69 -10.66 -3.13
N LYS A 99 -11.93 -11.64 -3.62
CA LYS A 99 -12.47 -12.98 -3.90
C LYS A 99 -12.96 -13.69 -2.63
N LYS A 100 -12.39 -13.39 -1.47
CA LYS A 100 -12.90 -13.89 -0.19
C LYS A 100 -14.17 -13.18 0.27
N LEU A 101 -14.26 -11.88 0.06
CA LEU A 101 -15.38 -11.04 0.50
C LEU A 101 -16.58 -11.14 -0.45
N PHE A 102 -16.32 -11.14 -1.75
CA PHE A 102 -17.26 -11.08 -2.87
C PHE A 102 -16.79 -12.02 -4.01
N PRO A 103 -17.05 -13.33 -3.91
CA PRO A 103 -16.46 -14.34 -4.82
C PRO A 103 -16.74 -14.11 -6.32
N ASN A 104 -17.92 -13.57 -6.62
CA ASN A 104 -18.39 -13.37 -7.99
C ASN A 104 -17.88 -12.07 -8.63
N ASN A 105 -17.32 -11.16 -7.85
CA ASN A 105 -16.86 -9.88 -8.37
C ASN A 105 -15.54 -10.01 -9.13
N THR A 106 -15.39 -9.22 -10.18
CA THR A 106 -14.15 -9.15 -10.96
C THR A 106 -13.16 -8.21 -10.29
N VAL A 107 -11.89 -8.59 -10.31
CA VAL A 107 -10.76 -7.73 -9.95
C VAL A 107 -9.89 -7.57 -11.18
N ARG A 108 -9.67 -6.33 -11.60
CA ARG A 108 -8.90 -5.96 -12.79
C ARG A 108 -7.62 -5.24 -12.40
N GLU A 109 -6.54 -5.55 -13.09
CA GLU A 109 -5.30 -4.77 -13.02
C GLU A 109 -5.51 -3.40 -13.68
N LEU A 110 -5.08 -2.32 -13.01
CA LEU A 110 -5.07 -0.99 -13.58
C LEU A 110 -4.26 -0.94 -14.89
N ILE A 111 -3.09 -1.57 -14.88
CA ILE A 111 -2.17 -1.65 -16.01
C ILE A 111 -1.81 -3.11 -16.22
N SER A 112 -2.21 -3.68 -17.36
CA SER A 112 -1.98 -5.09 -17.66
C SER A 112 -0.49 -5.44 -17.73
N LYS A 113 -0.11 -6.56 -17.09
CA LYS A 113 1.19 -7.25 -17.31
C LYS A 113 2.45 -6.42 -17.02
N GLN A 114 2.41 -5.49 -16.06
CA GLN A 114 3.59 -4.70 -15.70
C GLN A 114 3.91 -4.72 -14.20
N THR A 115 5.18 -4.91 -13.87
CA THR A 115 5.69 -4.94 -12.48
C THR A 115 6.16 -3.56 -11.99
N ILE A 116 5.76 -2.48 -12.65
CA ILE A 116 6.21 -1.13 -12.29
C ILE A 116 5.46 -0.68 -11.04
N SER A 117 6.18 -0.22 -10.02
CA SER A 117 5.56 0.35 -8.80
C SER A 117 4.79 1.63 -9.15
N LEU A 118 3.55 1.75 -8.66
CA LEU A 118 2.71 2.94 -8.86
C LEU A 118 3.41 4.22 -8.38
N SER A 119 4.04 4.17 -7.21
CA SER A 119 4.79 5.30 -6.67
C SER A 119 5.98 5.73 -7.56
N LYS A 120 6.60 4.79 -8.29
CA LYS A 120 7.65 5.15 -9.27
C LYS A 120 7.05 5.73 -10.53
N LEU A 121 5.93 5.16 -10.99
CA LEU A 121 5.22 5.62 -12.19
C LEU A 121 4.75 7.06 -12.04
N THR A 122 4.23 7.42 -10.87
CA THR A 122 3.62 8.73 -10.64
C THR A 122 4.54 9.72 -9.91
N ALA A 123 5.81 9.38 -9.69
CA ALA A 123 6.76 10.16 -8.87
C ALA A 123 6.94 11.63 -9.30
N LYS A 124 6.76 11.95 -10.60
CA LYS A 124 6.85 13.34 -11.10
C LYS A 124 5.75 14.23 -10.53
N LYS A 125 4.59 13.65 -10.18
CA LYS A 125 3.41 14.38 -9.69
C LYS A 125 3.11 14.10 -8.21
N PHE A 126 3.42 12.90 -7.74
CA PHE A 126 3.21 12.47 -6.37
C PHE A 126 4.57 12.25 -5.69
N ASN A 127 4.99 13.20 -4.88
CA ASN A 127 6.29 13.19 -4.18
C ASN A 127 6.16 13.34 -2.65
N THR A 128 4.98 13.04 -2.13
CA THR A 128 4.65 13.14 -0.72
C THR A 128 5.57 12.26 0.13
N ILE A 129 6.13 12.84 1.19
CA ILE A 129 6.88 12.10 2.21
C ILE A 129 5.90 11.57 3.25
N TYR A 130 5.62 10.28 3.22
CA TYR A 130 4.77 9.61 4.21
C TYR A 130 5.51 9.31 5.51
N TRP A 131 4.74 8.97 6.55
CA TRP A 131 5.23 8.48 7.84
C TRP A 131 6.18 9.43 8.59
N LYS A 132 6.23 10.73 8.25
CA LYS A 132 7.18 11.68 8.85
C LYS A 132 7.08 11.72 10.37
N ASN A 133 5.86 11.76 10.91
CA ASN A 133 5.63 11.81 12.35
C ASN A 133 5.96 10.47 13.01
N THR A 134 5.47 9.39 12.41
CA THR A 134 5.71 8.02 12.87
C THR A 134 7.21 7.70 12.92
N ARG A 135 7.96 8.05 11.86
CA ARG A 135 9.41 7.88 11.78
C ARG A 135 10.15 8.68 12.86
N LYS A 136 9.77 9.94 13.06
CA LYS A 136 10.37 10.81 14.08
C LYS A 136 10.26 10.20 15.49
N VAL A 137 9.15 9.54 15.79
CA VAL A 137 8.91 8.92 17.12
C VAL A 137 9.55 7.54 17.23
N LEU A 138 9.57 6.75 16.14
CA LEU A 138 10.15 5.40 16.15
C LEU A 138 11.68 5.40 16.15
N LEU A 139 12.33 6.25 15.35
CA LEU A 139 13.79 6.23 15.17
C LEU A 139 14.57 6.20 16.49
N PRO A 140 14.27 7.05 17.49
CA PRO A 140 14.99 7.04 18.77
C PRO A 140 14.73 5.80 19.64
N GLN A 141 13.63 5.08 19.42
CA GLN A 141 13.22 3.91 20.20
C GLN A 141 13.74 2.59 19.60
N ILE A 142 14.10 2.60 18.31
CA ILE A 142 14.63 1.44 17.62
C ILE A 142 16.00 1.09 18.23
N LYS A 143 16.02 0.01 19.01
CA LYS A 143 17.23 -0.69 19.44
C LYS A 143 17.95 -1.30 18.23
N ASP A 144 19.03 -2.06 18.44
CA ASP A 144 19.77 -2.72 17.36
C ASP A 144 19.00 -3.89 16.69
N SER A 145 17.85 -3.58 16.09
CA SER A 145 16.93 -4.48 15.42
C SER A 145 16.99 -4.22 13.92
N SER A 146 17.66 -5.11 13.19
CA SER A 146 17.72 -5.07 11.72
C SER A 146 16.32 -5.04 11.09
N VAL A 147 15.38 -5.81 11.64
CA VAL A 147 13.98 -5.85 11.20
C VAL A 147 13.32 -4.47 11.27
N MET A 148 13.51 -3.74 12.37
CA MET A 148 12.88 -2.42 12.53
C MET A 148 13.60 -1.33 11.73
N LYS A 149 14.92 -1.43 11.56
CA LYS A 149 15.69 -0.55 10.65
C LYS A 149 15.20 -0.70 9.20
N GLN A 150 15.01 -1.93 8.73
CA GLN A 150 14.43 -2.17 7.40
C GLN A 150 12.98 -1.70 7.31
N THR A 151 12.19 -1.90 8.37
CA THR A 151 10.79 -1.47 8.42
C THR A 151 10.68 0.04 8.23
N ILE A 152 11.48 0.84 8.95
CA ILE A 152 11.32 2.30 8.96
C ILE A 152 11.68 2.97 7.62
N GLU A 153 12.52 2.32 6.82
CA GLU A 153 12.94 2.79 5.50
C GLU A 153 11.89 2.50 4.42
N ASN A 154 10.99 1.53 4.64
CA ASN A 154 10.03 1.08 3.64
C ASN A 154 8.58 1.44 4.02
N ASN A 155 7.90 2.22 3.17
CA ASN A 155 6.53 2.69 3.45
C ASN A 155 5.52 1.54 3.59
N GLY A 156 5.61 0.50 2.76
CA GLY A 156 4.73 -0.67 2.84
C GLY A 156 5.01 -1.53 4.08
N ALA A 157 6.27 -1.63 4.50
CA ALA A 157 6.63 -2.28 5.76
C ALA A 157 6.09 -1.49 6.96
N LEU A 158 6.14 -0.15 6.92
CA LEU A 158 5.54 0.71 7.94
C LEU A 158 4.00 0.58 7.98
N ALA A 159 3.34 0.44 6.84
CA ALA A 159 1.91 0.14 6.80
C ALA A 159 1.62 -1.19 7.51
N SER A 160 2.32 -2.28 7.14
CA SER A 160 2.18 -3.57 7.84
C SER A 160 2.48 -3.48 9.35
N PHE A 161 3.48 -2.68 9.75
CA PHE A 161 3.79 -2.41 11.15
C PHE A 161 2.65 -1.67 11.85
N ALA A 162 2.02 -0.69 11.19
CA ALA A 162 0.91 0.06 11.74
C ALA A 162 -0.27 -0.86 12.09
N GLY A 163 -0.61 -1.82 11.21
CA GLY A 163 -1.61 -2.85 11.51
C GLY A 163 -1.24 -3.70 12.72
N TYR A 164 0.03 -4.13 12.81
CA TYR A 164 0.54 -4.86 13.98
C TYR A 164 0.43 -4.08 15.27
N TRP A 165 0.81 -2.80 15.24
CA TRP A 165 0.81 -1.94 16.41
C TRP A 165 -0.63 -1.69 16.89
N LEU A 166 -1.54 -1.40 15.96
CA LEU A 166 -2.97 -1.21 16.25
C LEU A 166 -3.59 -2.47 16.87
N TYR A 167 -3.26 -3.64 16.32
CA TYR A 167 -3.74 -4.91 16.85
C TYR A 167 -3.19 -5.16 18.25
N THR A 168 -1.88 -5.07 18.44
CA THR A 168 -1.21 -5.29 19.74
C THR A 168 -1.76 -4.37 20.82
N LYS A 169 -1.94 -3.07 20.50
CA LYS A 169 -2.51 -2.08 21.42
C LYS A 169 -3.92 -2.43 21.90
N SER A 170 -4.69 -3.18 21.12
CA SER A 170 -6.06 -3.57 21.47
C SER A 170 -6.14 -4.77 22.42
N ILE A 171 -5.05 -5.53 22.58
CA ILE A 171 -5.04 -6.73 23.42
C ILE A 171 -4.87 -6.31 24.88
N LYS A 172 -5.81 -6.72 25.72
CA LYS A 172 -5.76 -6.48 27.16
C LYS A 172 -4.90 -7.55 27.85
N ASN A 173 -4.24 -7.16 28.95
CA ASN A 173 -3.54 -8.08 29.86
C ASN A 173 -2.39 -8.89 29.22
N LEU A 174 -1.67 -8.30 28.26
CA LEU A 174 -0.43 -8.91 27.76
C LEU A 174 0.61 -8.98 28.88
N ARG A 175 1.23 -10.16 29.06
CA ARG A 175 2.38 -10.31 29.96
C ARG A 175 3.56 -9.54 29.41
N SER A 176 4.43 -9.03 30.28
CA SER A 176 5.62 -8.25 29.90
C SER A 176 6.57 -8.99 28.95
N ASN A 177 6.58 -10.32 28.98
CA ASN A 177 7.39 -11.18 28.13
C ASN A 177 6.65 -11.76 26.91
N ASP A 178 5.42 -11.30 26.62
CA ASP A 178 4.67 -11.78 25.46
C ASP A 178 5.39 -11.40 24.15
N LYS A 179 5.55 -12.38 23.24
CA LYS A 179 6.17 -12.16 21.92
C LYS A 179 5.50 -11.04 21.12
N LYS A 180 4.21 -10.79 21.34
CA LYS A 180 3.44 -9.72 20.69
C LYS A 180 3.98 -8.34 21.03
N LEU A 181 4.67 -8.19 22.15
CA LEU A 181 5.29 -6.92 22.58
C LEU A 181 6.69 -6.69 21.98
N LYS A 182 7.25 -7.63 21.21
CA LYS A 182 8.65 -7.57 20.71
C LYS A 182 9.00 -6.27 19.99
N TYR A 183 8.07 -5.72 19.20
CA TYR A 183 8.24 -4.46 18.48
C TYR A 183 7.18 -3.43 18.86
N PHE A 184 6.61 -3.55 20.06
CA PHE A 184 5.57 -2.64 20.53
C PHE A 184 6.20 -1.39 21.16
N TYR A 185 6.40 -0.37 20.32
CA TYR A 185 6.95 0.93 20.69
C TYR A 185 5.85 1.88 21.16
N ASP A 186 6.22 2.92 21.93
CA ASP A 186 5.26 3.93 22.34
C ASP A 186 4.94 4.86 21.16
N LEU A 187 3.67 4.88 20.74
CA LEU A 187 3.16 5.70 19.65
C LEU A 187 1.79 6.26 19.98
N ASP A 188 1.51 7.44 19.42
CA ASP A 188 0.17 7.99 19.41
C ASP A 188 -0.68 7.33 18.31
N LYS A 189 -1.83 6.77 18.70
CA LYS A 189 -2.76 6.10 17.76
C LYS A 189 -3.28 7.08 16.72
N LYS A 190 -3.57 8.33 17.11
CA LYS A 190 -4.14 9.32 16.17
C LYS A 190 -3.11 9.69 15.09
N SER A 191 -1.87 9.96 15.48
CA SER A 191 -0.78 10.26 14.55
C SER A 191 -0.50 9.09 13.59
N LEU A 192 -0.40 7.86 14.11
CA LEU A 192 -0.16 6.67 13.29
C LEU A 192 -1.29 6.44 12.27
N THR A 193 -2.54 6.52 12.71
CA THR A 193 -3.71 6.34 11.83
C THR A 193 -3.83 7.46 10.80
N ARG A 194 -3.42 8.69 11.12
CA ARG A 194 -3.37 9.80 10.16
C ARG A 194 -2.31 9.57 9.09
N ASP A 195 -1.09 9.18 9.47
CA ASP A 195 -0.03 8.86 8.52
C ASP A 195 -0.44 7.70 7.61
N LEU A 196 -1.07 6.65 8.17
CA LEU A 196 -1.62 5.52 7.41
C LEU A 196 -2.69 5.96 6.41
N ARG A 197 -3.68 6.76 6.83
CA ARG A 197 -4.74 7.26 5.92
C ARG A 197 -4.15 8.05 4.76
N ASN A 198 -3.20 8.93 5.03
CA ASN A 198 -2.58 9.73 3.98
C ASN A 198 -1.81 8.85 2.98
N TYR A 199 -1.09 7.84 3.47
CA TYR A 199 -0.39 6.88 2.62
C TYR A 199 -1.36 6.09 1.73
N SER A 200 -2.33 5.40 2.32
CA SER A 200 -3.26 4.54 1.58
C SER A 200 -4.23 5.33 0.69
N ALA A 201 -4.60 6.56 1.07
CA ALA A 201 -5.42 7.41 0.22
C ALA A 201 -4.65 7.83 -1.04
N ASP A 202 -3.38 8.17 -0.90
CA ASP A 202 -2.56 8.64 -2.02
C ASP A 202 -2.37 7.55 -3.09
N ASP A 203 -2.29 6.27 -2.71
CA ASP A 203 -2.21 5.18 -3.69
C ASP A 203 -3.47 5.07 -4.56
N VAL A 204 -4.68 5.26 -4.00
CA VAL A 204 -5.91 5.36 -4.81
C VAL A 204 -5.91 6.62 -5.69
N HIS A 205 -5.40 7.75 -5.20
CA HIS A 205 -5.26 8.98 -6.00
C HIS A 205 -4.24 8.83 -7.15
N LYS A 206 -3.21 8.00 -6.97
CA LYS A 206 -2.30 7.65 -8.06
C LYS A 206 -2.98 6.75 -9.09
N MET A 207 -3.79 5.79 -8.66
CA MET A 207 -4.53 4.91 -9.58
C MET A 207 -5.47 5.71 -10.47
N ILE A 208 -6.24 6.64 -9.87
CA ILE A 208 -7.15 7.49 -10.65
C ILE A 208 -6.39 8.43 -11.60
N PHE A 209 -5.24 8.95 -11.17
CA PHE A 209 -4.41 9.78 -12.04
C PHE A 209 -3.94 9.00 -13.28
N VAL A 210 -3.47 7.77 -13.11
CA VAL A 210 -3.05 6.92 -14.23
C VAL A 210 -4.23 6.61 -15.16
N GLU A 211 -5.39 6.25 -14.61
CA GLU A 211 -6.60 6.00 -15.42
C GLU A 211 -7.02 7.23 -16.23
N GLN A 212 -6.97 8.42 -15.62
CA GLN A 212 -7.38 9.66 -16.26
C GLN A 212 -6.38 10.19 -17.29
N ASN A 213 -5.11 9.75 -17.22
CA ASN A 213 -4.03 10.22 -18.08
C ASN A 213 -3.30 9.05 -18.77
N PRO A 214 -3.99 8.22 -19.57
CA PRO A 214 -3.44 6.98 -20.09
C PRO A 214 -2.24 7.19 -21.03
N GLU A 215 -2.23 8.27 -21.82
CA GLU A 215 -1.10 8.58 -22.71
C GLU A 215 0.13 9.06 -21.92
N GLU A 216 -0.07 9.88 -20.89
CA GLU A 216 1.01 10.29 -19.98
C GLU A 216 1.57 9.06 -19.24
N ALA A 217 0.70 8.18 -18.75
CA ALA A 217 1.11 6.94 -18.11
C ALA A 217 1.96 6.08 -19.06
N LYS A 218 1.59 5.94 -20.35
CA LYS A 218 2.39 5.22 -21.36
C LYS A 218 3.78 5.82 -21.54
N ILE A 219 3.89 7.14 -21.61
CA ILE A 219 5.18 7.83 -21.72
C ILE A 219 6.03 7.55 -20.47
N LEU A 220 5.46 7.71 -19.28
CA LEU A 220 6.16 7.48 -18.02
C LEU A 220 6.61 6.02 -17.86
N MET A 221 5.77 5.06 -18.27
CA MET A 221 6.14 3.64 -18.30
C MET A 221 7.34 3.37 -19.21
N ARG A 222 7.34 3.96 -20.42
CA ARG A 222 8.46 3.85 -21.36
C ARG A 222 9.75 4.45 -20.80
N GLU A 223 9.68 5.64 -20.21
CA GLU A 223 10.83 6.28 -19.55
C GLU A 223 11.40 5.40 -18.43
N LEU A 224 10.54 4.81 -17.60
CA LEU A 224 10.97 3.94 -16.51
C LEU A 224 11.62 2.64 -17.01
N SER A 225 11.10 2.06 -18.09
CA SER A 225 11.74 0.90 -18.73
C SER A 225 13.15 1.26 -19.22
N LEU A 226 13.27 2.36 -19.97
CA LEU A 226 14.57 2.84 -20.48
C LEU A 226 15.56 3.11 -19.36
N LYS A 227 15.12 3.75 -18.26
CA LYS A 227 15.96 3.98 -17.08
C LYS A 227 16.41 2.67 -16.44
N LYS A 228 15.53 1.68 -16.32
CA LYS A 228 15.87 0.37 -15.75
C LYS A 228 16.92 -0.35 -16.62
N ASP A 229 16.74 -0.31 -17.93
CA ASP A 229 17.67 -0.93 -18.88
C ASP A 229 19.02 -0.23 -18.85
N LEU A 230 19.04 1.11 -18.81
CA LEU A 230 20.26 1.90 -18.63
C LEU A 230 20.97 1.54 -17.32
N MET A 231 20.26 1.48 -16.19
CA MET A 231 20.86 1.10 -14.91
C MET A 231 21.46 -0.31 -14.94
N LYS A 232 20.84 -1.25 -15.66
CA LYS A 232 21.39 -2.60 -15.87
C LYS A 232 22.68 -2.56 -16.68
N ILE A 233 22.71 -1.77 -17.76
CA ILE A 233 23.91 -1.57 -18.58
C ILE A 233 25.04 -0.94 -17.75
N LEU A 234 24.76 0.14 -17.03
CA LEU A 234 25.73 0.81 -16.16
C LEU A 234 26.31 -0.14 -15.10
N LYS A 235 25.46 -0.97 -14.48
CA LYS A 235 25.90 -1.99 -13.52
C LYS A 235 26.78 -3.05 -14.18
N ASN A 236 26.43 -3.52 -15.38
CA ASN A 236 27.22 -4.52 -16.10
C ASN A 236 28.60 -4.00 -16.52
N LEU A 237 28.68 -2.71 -16.86
CA LEU A 237 29.93 -2.06 -17.26
C LEU A 237 30.78 -1.62 -16.04
N ASN A 238 30.36 -1.95 -14.82
CA ASN A 238 31.00 -1.52 -13.57
C ASN A 238 31.25 0.00 -13.57
N PHE A 239 30.22 0.79 -13.85
CA PHE A 239 30.26 2.22 -13.59
C PHE A 239 30.27 2.46 -12.08
N ASP A 240 31.24 3.24 -11.61
CA ASP A 240 31.31 3.73 -10.23
C ASP A 240 31.52 5.25 -10.19
N ASP A 241 31.35 5.83 -9.00
CA ASP A 241 31.42 7.27 -8.76
C ASP A 241 32.84 7.85 -8.92
N ASN A 242 33.87 7.01 -9.09
CA ASN A 242 35.27 7.40 -9.19
C ASN A 242 35.81 7.38 -10.63
N LEU A 243 35.00 6.97 -11.62
CA LEU A 243 35.45 6.91 -13.01
C LEU A 243 35.74 8.29 -13.60
N THR A 244 36.85 8.40 -14.32
CA THR A 244 37.18 9.58 -15.13
C THR A 244 36.35 9.65 -16.41
N ILE A 245 36.21 10.84 -16.98
CA ILE A 245 35.51 11.05 -18.27
C ILE A 245 36.08 10.17 -19.39
N LYS A 246 37.39 9.89 -19.37
CA LYS A 246 38.05 9.02 -20.35
C LYS A 246 37.59 7.56 -20.20
N GLU A 247 37.58 7.04 -18.98
CA GLU A 247 37.13 5.66 -18.69
C GLU A 247 35.65 5.47 -18.98
N ILE A 248 34.82 6.51 -18.73
CA ILE A 248 33.41 6.53 -19.11
C ILE A 248 33.26 6.38 -20.63
N LYS A 249 34.02 7.17 -21.41
CA LYS A 249 33.98 7.10 -22.88
C LYS A 249 34.43 5.74 -23.37
N GLU A 250 35.53 5.20 -22.85
CA GLU A 250 36.02 3.86 -23.23
C GLU A 250 34.99 2.77 -22.93
N LYS A 251 34.38 2.76 -21.73
CA LYS A 251 33.34 1.79 -21.35
C LYS A 251 32.08 1.88 -22.23
N ILE A 252 31.71 3.07 -22.70
CA ILE A 252 30.58 3.27 -23.62
C ILE A 252 30.90 2.71 -25.01
N TRP A 253 32.12 2.90 -25.51
CA TRP A 253 32.53 2.40 -26.84
C TRP A 253 32.83 0.91 -26.88
N THR A 254 33.00 0.25 -25.73
CA THR A 254 33.13 -1.21 -25.62
C THR A 254 31.79 -1.97 -25.55
N LEU A 255 30.66 -1.26 -25.65
CA LEU A 255 29.32 -1.84 -25.84
C LEU A 255 29.13 -2.37 -27.27
#